data_AF-A0A6L9MMR9-F1
#
_entry.id   AF-A0A6L9MMR9-F1
#
_cell.length_a   1.000
_cell.length_b   1.000
_cell.length_c   1.000
_cell.angle_alpha   90.00
_cell.angle_beta   90.00
_cell.angle_gamma   90.00
#
_symmetry.space_group_name_H-M   'P 1'
#
loop_
_entity.id
_entity.type
_entity.pdbx_description
1 polymer ?
#
loop_
_entity_poly.entity_id
_entity_poly.type
_entity_poly.pdbx_seq_one_letter_code
_entity_poly.pdbx_strand_id
1 'polypeptide(L)'
;MADKQKSVTVDLDFPVTFDGREIGSLTFRRMKAKDALVAEDEPNKARAGYLMFAALAGVDVAVTEELDIEDIEKVGEAIVPLMGKSARAAMEKAKATA
;
A
#
# COMPACT_ATOMS: atom_id res chain seq x y z
N MET A 1 1.23 -18.41 -19.72
CA MET A 1 1.16 -16.93 -19.61
C MET A 1 0.78 -16.63 -18.17
N ALA A 2 1.69 -16.09 -17.35
CA ALA A 2 1.36 -15.79 -15.95
C ALA A 2 0.31 -14.68 -15.92
N ASP A 3 -0.85 -14.97 -15.33
CA ASP A 3 -1.92 -14.00 -15.19
C ASP A 3 -1.39 -12.80 -14.39
N LYS A 4 -1.44 -11.63 -15.00
CA LYS A 4 -0.85 -10.41 -14.41
C LYS A 4 -1.87 -9.88 -13.42
N GLN A 5 -1.74 -10.26 -12.15
CA GLN A 5 -2.62 -9.77 -11.07
C GLN A 5 -2.77 -8.24 -11.16
N LYS A 6 -4.03 -7.80 -11.34
CA LYS A 6 -4.37 -6.39 -11.59
C LYS A 6 -4.71 -5.65 -10.31
N SER A 7 -5.15 -6.37 -9.29
CA SER A 7 -5.50 -5.86 -7.98
C SER A 7 -5.37 -6.94 -6.91
N VAL A 8 -5.33 -6.51 -5.65
CA VAL A 8 -5.47 -7.35 -4.47
C VAL A 8 -6.42 -6.64 -3.50
N THR A 9 -7.29 -7.40 -2.85
CA THR A 9 -8.12 -6.88 -1.76
C THR A 9 -7.57 -7.44 -0.46
N VAL A 10 -7.39 -6.57 0.52
CA VAL A 10 -6.96 -6.90 1.88
C VAL A 10 -8.13 -6.60 2.79
N ASP A 11 -8.66 -7.62 3.45
CA ASP A 11 -9.62 -7.46 4.53
C ASP A 11 -8.87 -7.00 5.77
N LEU A 12 -9.38 -5.95 6.42
CA LEU A 12 -8.79 -5.36 7.61
C LEU A 12 -9.27 -6.12 8.83
N ASP A 13 -8.33 -6.53 9.67
CA ASP A 13 -8.65 -7.17 10.94
C ASP A 13 -9.17 -6.13 11.96
N PHE A 14 -8.77 -4.86 11.79
CA PHE A 14 -9.23 -3.70 12.54
C PHE A 14 -9.83 -2.64 11.59
N PRO A 15 -11.16 -2.67 11.34
CA PRO A 15 -11.81 -1.69 10.47
C PRO A 15 -11.60 -0.26 10.93
N VAL A 16 -11.31 0.63 9.99
CA VAL A 16 -11.11 2.06 10.25
C VAL A 16 -12.36 2.86 9.91
N THR A 17 -12.64 3.92 10.66
CA THR A 17 -13.73 4.85 10.35
C THR A 17 -13.19 6.10 9.68
N PHE A 18 -13.62 6.37 8.46
CA PHE A 18 -13.25 7.58 7.72
C PHE A 18 -14.47 8.19 7.04
N ASP A 19 -14.64 9.51 7.18
CA ASP A 19 -15.80 10.25 6.66
C ASP A 19 -17.16 9.63 7.06
N GLY A 20 -17.25 9.18 8.32
CA GLY A 20 -18.46 8.55 8.87
C GLY A 20 -18.78 7.17 8.31
N ARG A 21 -17.86 6.53 7.58
CA ARG A 21 -18.00 5.18 7.02
C ARG A 21 -16.96 4.25 7.61
N GLU A 22 -17.40 3.04 7.95
CA GLU A 22 -16.51 1.96 8.32
C GLU A 22 -15.92 1.32 7.06
N ILE A 23 -14.60 1.20 7.04
CA ILE A 23 -13.82 0.56 5.98
C ILE A 23 -13.27 -0.73 6.57
N GLY A 24 -13.84 -1.87 6.17
CA GLY A 24 -13.39 -3.20 6.58
C GLY A 24 -12.46 -3.89 5.57
N SER A 25 -12.23 -3.28 4.41
CA SER A 25 -11.28 -3.81 3.41
C SER A 25 -10.77 -2.72 2.47
N LEU A 26 -9.56 -2.92 1.95
CA LEU A 26 -8.92 -2.03 0.99
C LEU A 26 -8.56 -2.80 -0.28
N THR A 27 -8.92 -2.26 -1.44
CA THR A 27 -8.58 -2.86 -2.73
C THR A 27 -7.51 -2.04 -3.42
N PHE A 28 -6.34 -2.64 -3.60
CA PHE A 28 -5.18 -2.01 -4.22
C PHE A 28 -5.10 -2.41 -5.69
N ARG A 29 -4.91 -1.42 -6.58
CA ARG A 29 -4.62 -1.66 -7.99
C ARG A 29 -3.11 -1.79 -8.22
N ARG A 30 -2.75 -2.36 -9.38
CA ARG A 30 -1.38 -2.34 -9.88
C ARG A 30 -0.81 -0.93 -9.95
N MET A 31 0.44 -0.80 -9.53
CA MET A 31 1.21 0.44 -9.60
C MET A 31 1.45 0.83 -11.07
N LYS A 32 1.30 2.12 -11.35
CA LYS A 32 1.60 2.79 -12.62
C LYS A 32 2.79 3.73 -12.41
N ALA A 33 3.44 4.14 -13.49
CA ALA A 33 4.61 5.03 -13.41
C ALA A 33 4.34 6.32 -12.62
N LYS A 34 3.13 6.88 -12.73
CA LYS A 34 2.72 8.08 -11.97
C LYS A 34 2.78 7.88 -10.44
N ASP A 35 2.60 6.65 -9.97
CA ASP A 35 2.58 6.34 -8.54
C ASP A 35 3.99 6.22 -7.96
N ALA A 36 5.01 6.02 -8.80
CA ALA A 36 6.40 6.04 -8.35
C ALA A 36 6.88 7.46 -7.98
N LEU A 37 6.15 8.48 -8.42
CA LEU A 37 6.38 9.89 -8.06
C LEU A 37 5.58 10.29 -6.82
N VAL A 38 4.63 9.45 -6.40
CA VAL A 38 3.89 9.69 -5.16
C VAL A 38 4.88 9.58 -4.01
N ALA A 39 4.94 10.65 -3.22
CA ALA A 39 5.85 10.80 -2.09
C ALA A 39 7.34 11.00 -2.41
N GLU A 40 7.70 11.37 -3.66
CA GLU A 40 9.08 11.75 -4.00
C GLU A 40 9.58 12.92 -3.14
N ASP A 41 8.69 13.87 -2.82
CA ASP A 41 8.98 15.05 -2.01
C ASP A 41 8.78 14.83 -0.48
N GLU A 42 8.39 13.63 -0.04
CA GLU A 42 8.13 13.36 1.38
C GLU A 42 9.42 12.92 2.10
N PRO A 43 9.96 13.73 3.03
CA PRO A 43 11.19 13.39 3.74
C PRO A 43 11.04 12.20 4.70
N ASN A 44 9.82 11.93 5.19
CA ASN A 44 9.56 10.79 6.07
C ASN A 44 9.24 9.53 5.26
N LYS A 45 10.18 8.58 5.25
CA LYS A 45 10.05 7.30 4.53
C LYS A 45 8.82 6.48 4.92
N ALA A 46 8.40 6.51 6.19
CA ALA A 46 7.21 5.79 6.63
C ALA A 46 5.95 6.42 6.02
N ARG A 47 5.84 7.74 6.12
CA ARG A 47 4.73 8.50 5.54
C ARG A 47 4.67 8.41 4.03
N ALA A 48 5.83 8.34 3.38
CA ALA A 48 5.92 8.09 1.94
C ALA A 48 5.28 6.74 1.55
N GLY A 49 5.48 5.71 2.39
CA GLY A 49 4.79 4.42 2.25
C GLY A 49 3.27 4.55 2.31
N TYR A 50 2.75 5.26 3.32
CA TYR A 50 1.31 5.49 3.47
C TYR A 50 0.70 6.22 2.28
N LEU A 51 1.35 7.30 1.82
CA LEU A 51 0.92 8.03 0.61
C LEU A 51 0.85 7.12 -0.63
N MET A 52 1.86 6.28 -0.82
CA MET A 52 1.87 5.32 -1.92
C MET A 52 0.73 4.30 -1.77
N PHE A 53 0.51 3.74 -0.59
CA PHE A 53 -0.57 2.78 -0.35
C PHE A 53 -1.94 3.41 -0.61
N ALA A 54 -2.17 4.64 -0.11
CA ALA A 54 -3.38 5.41 -0.34
C ALA A 54 -3.64 5.63 -1.84
N ALA A 55 -2.60 6.00 -2.60
CA ALA A 55 -2.69 6.19 -4.06
C ALA A 55 -3.02 4.90 -4.83
N LEU A 56 -2.59 3.73 -4.32
CA LEU A 56 -2.88 2.43 -4.89
C LEU A 56 -4.28 1.91 -4.51
N ALA A 57 -4.77 2.23 -3.30
CA ALA A 57 -6.12 1.90 -2.85
C ALA A 57 -7.18 2.91 -3.34
N GLY A 58 -6.76 4.10 -3.77
CA GLY A 58 -7.68 5.17 -4.15
C GLY A 58 -8.41 5.78 -2.96
N VAL A 59 -7.75 5.83 -1.79
CA VAL A 59 -8.29 6.38 -0.54
C VAL A 59 -7.46 7.60 -0.10
N ASP A 60 -7.95 8.32 0.91
CA ASP A 60 -7.19 9.39 1.55
C ASP A 60 -6.02 8.82 2.38
N VAL A 61 -4.92 9.58 2.49
CA VAL A 61 -3.77 9.14 3.31
C VAL A 61 -4.15 8.98 4.78
N ALA A 62 -5.11 9.74 5.28
CA ALA A 62 -5.64 9.60 6.63
C ALA A 62 -6.24 8.20 6.87
N VAL A 63 -6.82 7.56 5.84
CA VAL A 63 -7.29 6.17 5.97
C VAL A 63 -6.12 5.22 6.22
N THR A 64 -5.00 5.43 5.52
CA THR A 64 -3.81 4.58 5.69
C THR A 64 -3.01 4.89 6.96
N GLU A 65 -3.05 6.14 7.44
CA GLU A 65 -2.40 6.55 8.69
C GLU A 65 -3.15 6.03 9.94
N GLU A 66 -4.45 5.72 9.82
CA GLU A 66 -5.27 5.15 10.90
C GLU A 66 -5.34 3.61 10.90
N LEU A 67 -4.69 2.95 9.94
CA LEU A 67 -4.64 1.48 9.93
C LEU A 67 -3.86 0.98 11.15
N ASP A 68 -4.34 -0.12 11.72
CA ASP A 68 -3.58 -0.83 12.73
C ASP A 68 -2.24 -1.32 12.17
N ILE A 69 -1.23 -1.46 13.03
CA ILE A 69 0.11 -1.87 12.64
C ILE A 69 0.09 -3.28 12.01
N GLU A 70 -0.76 -4.19 12.47
CA GLU A 70 -0.88 -5.52 11.86
C GLU A 70 -1.48 -5.44 10.44
N ASP A 71 -2.47 -4.56 10.26
CA ASP A 71 -3.12 -4.35 8.96
C ASP A 71 -2.21 -3.64 7.95
N ILE A 72 -1.40 -2.67 8.38
CA ILE A 72 -0.46 -1.98 7.47
C ILE A 72 0.67 -2.91 7.02
N GLU A 73 1.12 -3.81 7.89
CA GLU A 73 2.10 -4.85 7.53
C GLU A 73 1.50 -5.83 6.52
N LYS A 74 0.29 -6.33 6.78
CA LYS A 74 -0.48 -7.21 5.88
C LYS A 74 -0.67 -6.58 4.50
N VAL A 75 -1.01 -5.29 4.45
CA VAL A 75 -1.08 -4.50 3.21
C VAL A 75 0.27 -4.48 2.49
N GLY A 76 1.35 -4.17 3.21
CA GLY A 76 2.69 -4.10 2.65
C GLY A 76 3.12 -5.39 1.95
N GLU A 77 2.73 -6.55 2.49
CA GLU A 77 2.99 -7.86 1.90
C GLU A 77 2.10 -8.16 0.70
N ALA A 78 0.80 -7.90 0.82
CA ALA A 78 -0.20 -8.19 -0.20
C ALA A 78 0.05 -7.45 -1.52
N ILE A 79 0.59 -6.22 -1.45
CA ILE A 79 0.79 -5.38 -2.63
C ILE A 79 2.12 -5.60 -3.36
N VAL A 80 3.05 -6.41 -2.82
CA VAL A 80 4.35 -6.69 -3.47
C VAL A 80 4.20 -7.13 -4.94
N PRO A 81 3.24 -8.01 -5.32
CA PRO A 81 3.04 -8.40 -6.72
C PRO A 81 2.57 -7.25 -7.63
N LEU A 82 2.00 -6.18 -7.05
CA LEU A 82 1.41 -5.04 -7.75
C LEU A 82 2.43 -3.94 -8.09
N MET A 83 3.60 -3.93 -7.46
CA MET A 83 4.59 -2.84 -7.58
C MET A 83 5.53 -2.96 -8.80
N GLY A 84 5.52 -4.11 -9.50
CA GLY A 84 6.44 -4.36 -10.61
C GLY A 84 7.81 -4.89 -10.16
N LYS A 85 8.64 -5.32 -11.12
CA LYS A 85 9.87 -6.10 -10.84
C LYS A 85 10.92 -5.32 -10.04
N SER A 86 11.12 -4.05 -10.37
CA SER A 86 12.14 -3.20 -9.74
C SER A 86 11.78 -2.81 -8.31
N ALA A 87 10.54 -2.36 -8.08
CA ALA A 87 10.05 -1.99 -6.76
C ALA A 87 9.96 -3.19 -5.82
N ARG A 88 9.51 -4.35 -6.33
CA ARG A 88 9.57 -5.62 -5.58
C ARG A 88 10.99 -5.94 -5.12
N ALA A 89 11.98 -5.86 -6.01
CA ALA A 89 13.37 -6.13 -5.67
C ALA A 89 13.95 -5.15 -4.63
N ALA A 90 13.49 -3.89 -4.61
CA ALA A 90 13.88 -2.91 -3.61
C ALA A 90 13.31 -3.23 -2.21
N MET A 91 12.04 -3.63 -2.14
CA MET A 91 11.37 -4.01 -0.88
C MET A 91 11.98 -5.28 -0.26
N GLU A 92 12.26 -6.31 -1.07
CA GLU A 92 12.91 -7.55 -0.60
C GLU A 92 14.30 -7.26 0.00
N LYS A 93 15.06 -6.33 -0.60
CA LYS A 93 16.35 -5.88 -0.05
C LYS A 93 16.18 -5.12 1.27
N ALA A 94 15.16 -4.28 1.39
CA ALA A 94 14.87 -3.54 2.62
C ALA A 94 14.48 -4.48 3.78
N LYS A 95 13.67 -5.52 3.52
CA LYS A 95 13.35 -6.57 4.51
C LYS A 95 14.58 -7.38 4.94
N ALA A 96 15.56 -7.59 4.06
CA ALA A 96 16.77 -8.36 4.37
C ALA A 96 17.85 -7.58 5.15
N THR A 97 17.65 -6.28 5.39
CA THR A 97 18.61 -5.41 6.09
C THR A 97 18.07 -4.80 7.39
N ALA A 98 16.85 -5.13 7.79
CA ALA A 98 16.26 -4.85 9.10
C ALA A 98 16.32 -6.10 9.98
#